data_AF-A0A075X8K4-F1
#
_entry.id   AF-A0A075X8K4-F1
#
_cell.length_a   1.000
_cell.length_b   1.000
_cell.length_c   1.000
_cell.angle_alpha   90.00
_cell.angle_beta   90.00
_cell.angle_gamma   90.00
#
_symmetry.space_group_name_H-M   'P 1'
#
loop_
_entity.id
_entity.type
_entity.pdbx_description
1 polymer ?
#
loop_
_entity_poly.entity_id
_entity_poly.type
_entity_poly.pdbx_seq_one_letter_code
_entity_poly.pdbx_strand_id
1 'polypeptide(L)'
;MPKRTLPSPKHADTLSLNALRSLVTGLVEKAEHAEARLERLEAENAALRKENAELRLENTQLKVENQLLRDEIARLKNLPPRPPFKPSGMDKATDAKAQDKQPSKKKPRGPKRDVERVDRDVVLHANAPAGSRFKGYKSCYVRDVVLRAEIIHYRREC
;
A
#
# COMPACT_ATOMS: atom_id res chain seq x y z
N MET A 1 11.00 43.23 -11.03
CA MET A 1 9.78 44.02 -10.79
C MET A 1 9.39 43.89 -9.33
N PRO A 2 9.41 44.99 -8.55
CA PRO A 2 9.09 44.96 -7.12
C PRO A 2 7.65 44.46 -6.93
N LYS A 3 7.48 43.41 -6.12
CA LYS A 3 6.16 42.88 -5.77
C LYS A 3 5.45 43.96 -4.95
N ARG A 4 4.60 44.76 -5.59
CA ARG A 4 3.67 45.67 -4.89
C ARG A 4 2.73 44.79 -4.06
N THR A 5 3.07 44.61 -2.79
CA THR A 5 2.24 43.96 -1.79
C THR A 5 0.97 44.78 -1.64
N LEU A 6 -0.17 44.13 -1.80
CA LEU A 6 -1.46 44.80 -1.69
C LEU A 6 -1.66 45.21 -0.22
N PRO A 7 -2.10 46.44 0.06
CA PRO A 7 -2.49 46.85 1.41
C PRO A 7 -3.60 45.91 1.93
N SER A 8 -3.57 45.63 3.24
CA SER A 8 -4.54 44.72 3.83
C SER A 8 -5.96 45.28 3.73
N PRO A 9 -6.99 44.43 3.53
CA PRO A 9 -8.38 44.89 3.33
C PRO A 9 -8.93 45.70 4.51
N LYS A 10 -8.31 45.57 5.69
CA LYS A 10 -8.65 46.32 6.91
C LYS A 10 -8.36 47.82 6.83
N HIS A 11 -7.58 48.28 5.85
CA HIS A 11 -7.23 49.70 5.67
C HIS A 11 -7.86 50.32 4.42
N ALA A 12 -8.78 49.60 3.76
CA ALA A 12 -9.40 50.06 2.51
C ALA A 12 -10.10 51.42 2.66
N ASP A 13 -10.72 51.66 3.82
CA ASP A 13 -11.46 52.90 4.12
C ASP A 13 -10.57 54.13 4.31
N THR A 14 -9.26 53.93 4.53
CA THR A 14 -8.27 55.02 4.67
C THR A 14 -7.61 55.41 3.36
N LEU A 15 -7.88 54.67 2.28
CA LEU A 15 -7.25 54.90 0.98
C LEU A 15 -7.95 56.02 0.23
N SER A 16 -7.16 56.87 -0.44
CA SER A 16 -7.71 57.85 -1.36
C SER A 16 -8.40 57.16 -2.55
N LEU A 17 -9.37 57.83 -3.17
CA LEU A 17 -10.12 57.29 -4.30
C LEU A 17 -9.20 56.89 -5.48
N ASN A 18 -8.11 57.61 -5.71
CA ASN A 18 -7.11 57.26 -6.73
C ASN A 18 -6.30 56.01 -6.34
N ALA A 19 -5.96 55.84 -5.06
CA ALA A 19 -5.30 54.63 -4.57
C ALA A 19 -6.19 53.40 -4.72
N LEU A 20 -7.49 53.52 -4.39
CA LEU A 20 -8.48 52.46 -4.61
C LEU A 20 -8.60 52.09 -6.09
N ARG A 21 -8.70 53.08 -6.99
CA ARG A 21 -8.75 52.82 -8.44
C ARG A 21 -7.51 52.05 -8.93
N SER A 22 -6.31 52.47 -8.52
CA SER A 22 -5.06 51.77 -8.90
C SER A 22 -4.95 50.36 -8.33
N LEU A 23 -5.52 50.12 -7.15
CA LEU A 23 -5.56 48.80 -6.53
C LEU A 23 -6.52 47.88 -7.30
N VAL A 24 -7.71 48.37 -7.63
CA VAL A 24 -8.70 47.61 -8.40
C VAL A 24 -8.15 47.25 -9.77
N THR A 25 -7.52 48.18 -10.50
CA THR A 25 -6.90 47.86 -11.79
C THR A 25 -5.81 46.80 -11.65
N GLY A 26 -4.94 46.91 -10.63
CA GLY A 26 -3.91 45.91 -10.38
C GLY A 26 -4.45 44.55 -9.89
N LEU A 27 -5.65 44.51 -9.31
CA LEU A 27 -6.35 43.27 -8.97
C LEU A 27 -6.96 42.62 -10.20
N VAL A 28 -7.56 43.40 -11.10
CA VAL A 28 -8.09 42.93 -12.39
C VAL A 28 -6.97 42.33 -13.24
N GLU A 29 -5.84 43.02 -13.39
CA GLU A 29 -4.67 42.48 -14.12
C GLU A 29 -4.17 41.15 -13.52
N LYS A 30 -4.15 41.04 -12.18
CA LYS A 30 -3.76 39.79 -11.50
C LYS A 30 -4.78 38.67 -11.72
N ALA A 31 -6.08 39.00 -11.75
CA ALA A 31 -7.14 38.04 -12.02
C ALA A 31 -7.04 37.51 -13.46
N GLU A 32 -6.88 38.40 -14.44
CA GLU A 32 -6.68 38.03 -15.85
C GLU A 32 -5.43 37.14 -16.03
N HIS A 33 -4.32 37.48 -15.37
CA HIS A 33 -3.12 36.64 -15.38
C HIS A 33 -3.33 35.28 -14.72
N ALA A 34 -4.13 35.21 -13.64
CA ALA A 34 -4.45 33.96 -12.97
C ALA A 34 -5.35 33.08 -13.85
N GLU A 35 -6.35 33.67 -14.50
CA GLU A 35 -7.25 33.00 -15.46
C GLU A 35 -6.47 32.44 -16.64
N ALA A 36 -5.60 33.24 -17.28
CA ALA A 36 -4.75 32.77 -18.36
C ALA A 36 -3.80 31.63 -17.93
N ARG A 37 -3.36 31.62 -16.67
CA ARG A 37 -2.56 30.51 -16.11
C ARG A 37 -3.42 29.27 -15.87
N LEU A 38 -4.67 29.42 -15.41
CA LEU A 38 -5.60 28.31 -15.23
C LEU A 38 -5.91 27.65 -16.57
N GLU A 39 -6.23 28.43 -17.61
CA GLU A 39 -6.48 27.91 -18.96
C GLU A 39 -5.30 27.09 -19.50
N ARG A 40 -4.07 27.58 -19.32
CA ARG A 40 -2.85 26.85 -19.70
C ARG A 40 -2.71 25.53 -18.95
N LEU A 41 -2.93 25.55 -17.63
CA LEU A 41 -2.85 24.34 -16.80
C LEU A 41 -3.95 23.34 -17.15
N GLU A 42 -5.15 23.81 -17.49
CA GLU A 42 -6.25 22.95 -17.93
C GLU A 42 -5.93 22.28 -19.28
N ALA A 43 -5.38 23.04 -20.22
CA ALA A 43 -4.93 22.51 -21.51
C ALA A 43 -3.81 21.47 -21.34
N GLU A 44 -2.81 21.75 -20.50
CA GLU A 44 -1.73 20.82 -20.17
C GLU A 44 -2.27 19.55 -19.50
N ASN A 45 -3.17 19.69 -18.53
CA ASN A 45 -3.81 18.54 -17.88
C ASN A 45 -4.65 17.71 -18.86
N ALA A 46 -5.32 18.33 -19.82
CA ALA A 46 -6.07 17.62 -20.86
C ALA A 46 -5.12 16.81 -21.77
N ALA A 47 -4.00 17.41 -22.19
CA ALA A 47 -2.98 16.73 -22.98
C ALA A 47 -2.35 15.54 -22.22
N LEU A 48 -1.95 15.76 -20.96
CA LEU A 48 -1.41 14.70 -20.11
C LEU A 48 -2.40 13.55 -19.88
N ARG A 49 -3.70 13.85 -19.74
CA ARG A 49 -4.72 12.79 -19.61
C ARG A 49 -4.85 11.97 -20.88
N LYS A 50 -4.76 12.60 -22.06
CA LYS A 50 -4.80 11.90 -23.35
C LYS A 50 -3.58 10.99 -23.52
N GLU A 51 -2.38 11.51 -23.28
CA GLU A 51 -1.13 10.73 -23.32
C GLU A 51 -1.18 9.55 -22.34
N ASN A 52 -1.64 9.77 -21.10
CA ASN A 52 -1.81 8.68 -20.13
C ASN A 52 -2.79 7.60 -20.59
N ALA A 53 -3.85 7.96 -21.31
CA ALA A 53 -4.80 6.99 -21.85
C ALA A 53 -4.15 6.15 -22.97
N GLU A 54 -3.40 6.79 -23.86
CA GLU A 54 -2.66 6.14 -24.95
C GLU A 54 -1.59 5.17 -24.39
N LEU A 55 -0.77 5.63 -23.43
CA LEU A 55 0.25 4.81 -22.77
C LEU A 55 -0.36 3.61 -22.03
N ARG A 56 -1.56 3.75 -21.45
CA ARG A 56 -2.26 2.62 -20.82
C ARG A 56 -2.69 1.58 -21.84
N LEU A 57 -3.20 2.00 -23.00
CA LEU A 57 -3.56 1.07 -24.07
C LEU A 57 -2.32 0.32 -24.58
N GLU A 58 -1.24 1.04 -24.89
CA GLU A 58 0.02 0.43 -25.33
C GLU A 58 0.57 -0.54 -24.27
N ASN A 59 0.55 -0.17 -22.99
CA ASN A 59 1.00 -1.04 -21.90
C ASN A 59 0.18 -2.33 -21.82
N THR A 60 -1.13 -2.27 -22.05
CA THR A 60 -1.97 -3.47 -22.08
C THR A 60 -1.64 -4.36 -23.28
N GLN A 61 -1.40 -3.78 -24.46
CA GLN A 61 -1.01 -4.52 -25.66
C GLN A 61 0.33 -5.21 -25.46
N LEU A 62 1.35 -4.48 -25.00
CA LEU A 62 2.68 -5.03 -24.72
C LEU A 62 2.65 -6.13 -23.65
N LYS A 63 1.80 -6.01 -22.63
CA LYS A 63 1.64 -7.07 -21.62
C LYS A 63 1.07 -8.36 -22.23
N VAL A 64 0.11 -8.25 -23.15
CA VAL A 64 -0.45 -9.40 -23.86
C VAL A 64 0.60 -10.03 -24.76
N GLU A 65 1.31 -9.24 -25.57
CA GLU A 65 2.38 -9.73 -26.43
C GLU A 65 3.51 -10.40 -25.65
N ASN A 66 3.97 -9.77 -24.57
CA ASN A 66 5.00 -10.34 -23.71
C ASN A 66 4.56 -11.66 -23.08
N GLN A 67 3.27 -11.77 -22.73
CA GLN A 67 2.70 -13.00 -22.22
C GLN A 67 2.71 -14.11 -23.28
N LEU A 68 2.28 -13.81 -24.51
CA LEU A 68 2.32 -14.77 -25.62
C LEU A 68 3.74 -15.25 -25.93
N LEU A 69 4.71 -14.34 -25.95
CA LEU A 69 6.13 -14.69 -26.15
C LEU A 69 6.67 -15.56 -25.01
N ARG A 70 6.31 -15.29 -23.76
CA ARG A 70 6.71 -16.12 -22.61
C ARG A 70 6.13 -17.53 -22.70
N ASP A 71 4.87 -17.64 -23.12
CA ASP A 71 4.19 -18.92 -23.28
C ASP A 71 4.83 -19.73 -24.43
N GLU A 72 5.20 -19.07 -25.53
CA GLU A 72 5.92 -19.69 -26.64
C GLU A 72 7.33 -20.15 -26.23
N ILE A 73 8.07 -19.34 -25.46
CA ILE A 73 9.37 -19.75 -24.89
C ILE A 73 9.20 -20.97 -23.97
N ALA A 74 8.16 -21.01 -23.14
CA ALA A 74 7.90 -22.13 -22.25
C ALA A 74 7.61 -23.42 -23.03
N ARG A 75 6.81 -23.32 -24.10
CA ARG A 75 6.54 -24.43 -25.04
C ARG A 75 7.84 -24.94 -25.66
N LEU A 76 8.66 -24.05 -26.21
CA LEU A 76 9.94 -24.42 -26.85
C LEU A 76 10.95 -25.04 -25.86
N LYS A 77 10.89 -24.63 -24.59
CA LYS A 77 11.76 -25.16 -23.53
C LYS A 77 11.21 -26.40 -22.83
N ASN A 78 10.06 -26.94 -23.27
CA ASN A 78 9.36 -28.05 -22.61
C ASN A 78 9.10 -27.80 -21.11
N LEU A 79 8.86 -26.54 -20.74
CA LEU A 79 8.50 -26.18 -19.37
C LEU A 79 7.02 -26.53 -19.12
N PRO A 80 6.63 -26.87 -17.87
CA PRO A 80 5.23 -27.12 -17.54
C PRO A 80 4.35 -25.91 -17.88
N PRO A 81 3.13 -26.12 -18.39
CA PRO A 81 2.25 -25.03 -18.81
C PRO A 81 1.92 -24.15 -17.62
N ARG A 82 1.73 -22.85 -17.90
CA ARG A 82 1.38 -21.87 -16.88
C ARG A 82 0.09 -22.30 -16.16
N PRO A 83 0.08 -22.38 -14.82
CA PRO A 83 -1.14 -22.69 -14.08
C PRO A 83 -2.22 -21.64 -14.37
N PRO A 84 -3.51 -22.02 -14.47
CA PRO A 84 -4.59 -21.07 -14.67
C PRO A 84 -4.68 -20.13 -13.46
N PHE A 85 -4.26 -18.87 -13.65
CA PHE A 85 -4.40 -17.85 -12.63
C PHE A 85 -5.84 -17.33 -12.64
N LYS A 86 -6.54 -17.52 -11.52
CA LYS A 86 -7.81 -16.83 -11.28
C LYS A 86 -7.54 -15.35 -11.07
N PRO A 87 -8.42 -14.45 -11.54
CA PRO A 87 -8.29 -13.02 -11.27
C PRO A 87 -8.21 -12.79 -9.76
N SER A 88 -7.35 -11.85 -9.37
CA SER A 88 -7.19 -11.46 -7.97
C SER A 88 -8.53 -10.98 -7.43
N GLY A 89 -8.94 -11.47 -6.26
CA GLY A 89 -10.21 -11.04 -5.63
C GLY A 89 -10.26 -9.56 -5.22
N MET A 90 -9.21 -8.78 -5.53
CA MET A 90 -9.15 -7.34 -5.25
C MET A 90 -10.12 -6.52 -6.09
N ASP A 91 -10.53 -6.98 -7.27
CA ASP A 91 -11.51 -6.25 -8.10
C ASP A 91 -12.89 -6.16 -7.43
N LYS A 92 -13.22 -7.12 -6.55
CA LYS A 92 -14.47 -7.12 -5.77
C LYS A 92 -14.54 -6.03 -4.70
N ALA A 93 -13.40 -5.40 -4.36
CA ALA A 93 -13.37 -4.30 -3.41
C ALA A 93 -13.74 -2.95 -4.04
N THR A 94 -13.80 -2.87 -5.38
CA THR A 94 -14.00 -1.61 -6.12
C THR A 94 -15.44 -1.45 -6.63
N ASP A 95 -16.27 -2.50 -6.58
CA ASP A 95 -17.69 -2.42 -6.97
C ASP A 95 -18.58 -1.87 -5.84
N ALA A 96 -19.18 -0.70 -6.07
CA ALA A 96 -20.06 0.01 -5.14
C ALA A 96 -21.43 -0.68 -4.87
N LYS A 97 -21.60 -1.96 -5.22
CA LYS A 97 -22.80 -2.76 -4.89
C LYS A 97 -22.42 -3.98 -4.07
N ALA A 98 -21.97 -3.74 -2.84
CA ALA A 98 -21.84 -4.78 -1.83
C ALA A 98 -23.25 -5.21 -1.36
N GLN A 99 -23.86 -6.13 -2.10
CA GLN A 99 -25.00 -6.89 -1.59
C GLN A 99 -24.57 -7.68 -0.36
N ASP A 100 -25.33 -7.44 0.69
CA ASP A 100 -25.38 -8.08 2.01
C ASP A 100 -25.22 -9.61 1.92
N LYS A 101 -23.98 -10.08 1.94
CA LYS A 101 -23.66 -11.50 2.14
C LYS A 101 -22.92 -11.60 3.46
N GLN A 102 -23.68 -12.01 4.48
CA GLN A 102 -23.20 -12.41 5.78
C GLN A 102 -21.89 -13.21 5.64
N PRO A 103 -20.80 -12.80 6.31
CA PRO A 103 -19.53 -13.50 6.20
C PRO A 103 -19.72 -14.92 6.73
N SER A 104 -19.64 -15.90 5.82
CA SER A 104 -19.64 -17.31 6.21
C SER A 104 -18.59 -17.53 7.30
N LYS A 105 -19.04 -18.02 8.47
CA LYS A 105 -18.17 -18.29 9.60
C LYS A 105 -17.09 -19.26 9.14
N LYS A 106 -15.84 -18.78 9.05
CA LYS A 106 -14.68 -19.62 8.75
C LYS A 106 -14.66 -20.75 9.77
N LYS A 107 -14.57 -22.00 9.30
CA LYS A 107 -14.42 -23.16 10.19
C LYS A 107 -13.23 -22.89 11.11
N PRO A 108 -13.37 -23.09 12.44
CA PRO A 108 -12.26 -22.89 13.35
C PRO A 108 -11.12 -23.81 12.92
N ARG A 109 -9.90 -23.28 12.98
CA ARG A 109 -8.69 -24.07 12.76
C ARG A 109 -8.72 -25.24 13.74
N GLY A 110 -8.51 -26.46 13.26
CA GLY A 110 -8.52 -27.66 14.09
C GLY A 110 -7.57 -27.52 15.31
N PRO A 111 -7.76 -28.35 16.34
CA PRO A 111 -6.99 -28.25 17.58
C PRO A 111 -5.49 -28.27 17.28
N LYS A 112 -4.74 -27.38 17.95
CA LYS A 112 -3.27 -27.35 17.85
C LYS A 112 -2.73 -28.69 18.40
N ARG A 113 -2.14 -29.52 17.53
CA ARG A 113 -1.53 -30.82 17.89
C ARG A 113 -0.14 -30.69 18.53
N ASP A 114 0.19 -29.51 19.05
CA ASP A 114 1.51 -29.25 19.67
C ASP A 114 1.67 -30.03 21.00
N VAL A 115 0.55 -30.41 21.63
CA VAL A 115 0.51 -31.15 22.91
C VAL A 115 1.14 -32.54 22.79
N GLU A 116 1.03 -33.20 21.63
CA GLU A 116 1.55 -34.54 21.40
C GLU A 116 3.05 -34.55 21.01
N ARG A 117 3.67 -33.37 20.89
CA ARG A 117 5.03 -33.19 20.34
C ARG A 117 5.89 -32.27 21.23
N VAL A 118 5.89 -32.53 22.53
CA VAL A 118 6.70 -31.78 23.50
C VAL A 118 8.12 -32.36 23.53
N ASP A 119 9.11 -31.56 23.11
CA ASP A 119 10.53 -31.96 23.14
C ASP A 119 11.19 -31.74 24.52
N ARG A 120 10.67 -30.82 25.33
CA ARG A 120 11.21 -30.44 26.65
C ARG A 120 10.12 -29.88 27.57
N ASP A 121 10.11 -30.33 28.82
CA ASP A 121 9.32 -29.73 29.90
C ASP A 121 10.17 -28.77 30.74
N VAL A 122 9.60 -27.59 31.04
CA VAL A 122 10.22 -26.59 31.92
C VAL A 122 9.22 -26.16 32.97
N VAL A 123 9.57 -26.35 34.24
CA VAL A 123 8.73 -25.91 35.38
C VAL A 123 9.06 -24.46 35.74
N LEU A 124 8.12 -23.56 35.47
CA LEU A 124 8.24 -22.15 35.85
C LEU A 124 7.82 -21.95 37.30
N HIS A 125 8.69 -21.31 38.08
CA HIS A 125 8.43 -20.99 39.49
C HIS A 125 7.88 -19.56 39.58
N ALA A 126 6.74 -19.40 40.25
CA ALA A 126 6.16 -18.09 40.49
C ALA A 126 6.69 -17.50 41.80
N ASN A 127 7.00 -16.20 41.80
CA ASN A 127 7.28 -15.45 43.02
C ASN A 127 5.96 -15.22 43.78
N ALA A 128 5.61 -16.14 44.66
CA ALA A 128 4.36 -16.11 45.41
C ALA A 128 4.47 -15.31 46.73
N PRO A 129 3.48 -14.48 47.09
CA PRO A 129 3.44 -13.79 48.38
C PRO A 129 3.38 -14.76 49.58
N ALA A 130 3.80 -14.28 50.75
CA ALA A 130 3.71 -15.04 52.00
C ALA A 130 2.26 -15.47 52.28
N GLY A 131 2.09 -16.72 52.71
CA GLY A 131 0.76 -17.33 52.94
C GLY A 131 0.12 -17.98 51.71
N SER A 132 0.75 -17.88 50.53
CA SER A 132 0.28 -18.59 49.33
C SER A 132 0.49 -20.10 49.46
N ARG A 133 -0.45 -20.90 48.94
CA ARG A 133 -0.34 -22.37 48.88
C ARG A 133 -0.25 -22.86 47.43
N PHE A 134 0.61 -23.83 47.19
CA PHE A 134 0.74 -24.50 45.91
C PHE A 134 -0.54 -25.27 45.54
N LYS A 135 -1.06 -25.06 44.32
CA LYS A 135 -2.29 -25.69 43.82
C LYS A 135 -2.04 -26.67 42.65
N GLY A 136 -0.79 -26.86 42.24
CA GLY A 136 -0.42 -27.64 41.07
C GLY A 136 0.07 -26.77 39.90
N TYR A 137 0.33 -27.42 38.77
CA TYR A 137 0.86 -26.80 37.56
C TYR A 137 -0.25 -26.48 36.56
N LYS A 138 -0.08 -25.38 35.81
CA LYS A 138 -0.92 -25.03 34.67
C LYS A 138 -0.08 -25.14 33.39
N SER A 139 -0.47 -26.01 32.47
CA SER A 139 0.27 -26.22 31.22
C SER A 139 0.10 -25.04 30.25
N CYS A 140 1.21 -24.57 29.68
CA CYS A 140 1.25 -23.68 28.53
C CYS A 140 2.25 -24.22 27.50
N TYR A 141 1.84 -24.36 26.23
CA TYR A 141 2.69 -24.86 25.16
C TYR A 141 3.13 -23.71 24.26
N VAL A 142 4.43 -23.57 24.05
CA VAL A 142 5.05 -22.54 23.21
C VAL A 142 5.96 -23.25 22.20
N ARG A 143 5.92 -22.84 20.93
CA ARG A 143 6.89 -23.32 19.92
C ARG A 143 8.09 -22.40 19.94
N ASP A 144 9.23 -22.93 20.32
CA ASP A 144 10.50 -22.22 20.29
C ASP A 144 11.37 -22.70 19.10
N VAL A 145 12.34 -21.88 18.69
CA VAL A 145 13.26 -22.20 17.61
C VAL A 145 14.66 -22.40 18.20
N VAL A 146 15.19 -23.62 18.10
CA VAL A 146 16.55 -23.93 18.56
C VAL A 146 17.51 -23.79 17.39
N LEU A 147 18.34 -22.75 17.42
CA LEU A 147 19.47 -22.58 16.49
C LEU A 147 20.75 -23.08 17.14
N ARG A 148 21.50 -23.95 16.46
CA ARG A 148 22.77 -24.51 16.93
C ARG A 148 23.85 -24.30 15.88
N ALA A 149 24.98 -23.73 16.27
CA ALA A 149 26.18 -23.69 15.45
C ALA A 149 26.91 -25.03 15.60
N GLU A 150 27.30 -25.63 14.47
CA GLU A 150 28.04 -26.88 14.42
C GLU A 150 29.30 -26.71 13.58
N ILE A 151 30.42 -27.29 14.03
CA ILE A 151 31.69 -27.30 13.28
C ILE A 151 31.81 -28.68 12.65
N ILE A 152 31.76 -28.73 11.32
CA ILE A 152 31.83 -29.97 10.57
C ILE A 152 33.17 -30.04 9.85
N HIS A 153 33.98 -31.06 10.16
CA HIS A 153 35.25 -31.33 9.48
C HIS A 153 35.02 -32.27 8.30
N TYR A 154 34.97 -31.71 7.09
CA TYR A 154 34.85 -32.48 5.85
C TYR A 154 36.23 -32.94 5.38
N ARG A 155 36.36 -34.24 5.07
CA ARG A 155 37.53 -34.82 4.38
C ARG A 155 37.07 -35.46 3.07
N ARG A 156 37.86 -35.29 2.02
CA ARG A 156 37.63 -35.92 0.71
C ARG A 156 38.68 -37.01 0.49
N GLU A 157 38.29 -38.08 -0.18
CA GLU A 157 39.19 -39.14 -0.65
C GLU A 157 40.22 -38.57 -1.65
N CYS A 158 41.43 -39.10 -1.61
CA CYS A 158 42.55 -38.77 -2.50
C CYS A 158 43.01 -40.02 -3.24
#